data_AF-A0A0P6XPR3-F1
#
_entry.id   AF-A0A0P6XPR3-F1
#
_cell.length_a   1.000
_cell.length_b   1.000
_cell.length_c   1.000
_cell.angle_alpha   90.00
_cell.angle_beta   90.00
_cell.angle_gamma   90.00
#
_symmetry.space_group_name_H-M   'P 1'
#
loop_
_entity.id
_entity.type
_entity.pdbx_description
1 polymer ?
#
loop_
_entity_poly.entity_id
_entity_poly.type
_entity_poly.pdbx_seq_one_letter_code
_entity_poly.pdbx_strand_id
1 'polypeptide(L)'
;MEKRNILIWGAGRIGRGFIGDLFSESGFHLVFVDQSDKLVELLSKNGQYTVVRALSDTVIRRIQISDYDAFHVSQAAEIEKAVENTDLIAVAVFPQSFESTAVDLANLILKRRAVRPNEPINIILCTNLIHAGPIFKEYLWKRLSADEKKYFEENVGVVESLVIRIAPVPPACEVEIDPLVVWTNGYSELPVEANAFQGQAPSLPTFRMVSDMRSEEKRKIYTYNMCHAVLAYRGDLYGHQLLVDCLADPAVRVEAEGALGEISQALQAEYGFSKTEMDAWIQGVIEQTNNRTVGDSVVRSAADPLRKLHRDDRLIGPALLCMKHSIKPAHLIRAIGAAFSYNKEDDQNSRKLLESIHSKGISNTIKEVCGLGDTAEEMVMAQEIEIAYEDALIEKKWHEMAVNAYKLGFEYEKVYHGCGQCVYAAASEVLGCFERETFEAATGLSGGIGLLTDCTCSAFTGAVLVIGNLFPRRRQNFGGDRENKYANFALVQQLHDRFVEEFGSITCACVHQKKYGRTFNMRSKEERDQFEACGAHSDTGCPELVGKVAQFTVELLKPALLSLKKEKTI
;
A
#
# COMPACT_ATOMS: atom_id res chain seq x y z
N MET A 1 4.52 35.34 29.55
CA MET A 1 5.02 35.62 28.19
C MET A 1 3.82 35.60 27.28
N GLU A 2 3.67 36.58 26.40
CA GLU A 2 2.64 36.56 25.36
C GLU A 2 2.83 35.30 24.51
N LYS A 3 1.77 34.49 24.33
CA LYS A 3 1.84 33.33 23.44
C LYS A 3 2.03 33.86 22.02
N ARG A 4 2.93 33.24 21.25
CA ARG A 4 3.07 33.55 19.82
C ARG A 4 1.87 32.99 19.07
N ASN A 5 1.33 33.74 18.11
CA ASN A 5 0.17 33.30 17.32
C ASN A 5 0.64 32.66 16.01
N ILE A 6 -0.08 31.63 15.55
CA ILE A 6 -0.02 31.16 14.16
C ILE A 6 -1.42 31.19 13.55
N LEU A 7 -1.52 31.70 12.34
CA LEU A 7 -2.73 31.57 11.54
C LEU A 7 -2.64 30.32 10.66
N ILE A 8 -3.64 29.44 10.74
CA ILE A 8 -3.73 28.21 9.95
C ILE A 8 -4.91 28.35 8.98
N TRP A 9 -4.60 28.61 7.72
CA TRP A 9 -5.59 28.70 6.64
C TRP A 9 -5.89 27.29 6.10
N GLY A 10 -7.08 26.79 6.38
CA GLY A 10 -7.50 25.41 6.17
C GLY A 10 -7.54 24.66 7.50
N ALA A 11 -8.72 24.58 8.11
CA ALA A 11 -8.98 23.89 9.36
C ALA A 11 -9.32 22.41 9.15
N GLY A 12 -8.98 21.81 8.01
CA GLY A 12 -9.20 20.40 7.72
C GLY A 12 -8.34 19.44 8.56
N ARG A 13 -8.28 18.17 8.16
CA ARG A 13 -7.52 17.13 8.89
C ARG A 13 -6.03 17.43 9.00
N ILE A 14 -5.38 17.92 7.94
CA ILE A 14 -3.95 18.30 7.99
C ILE A 14 -3.75 19.57 8.83
N GLY A 15 -4.62 20.58 8.66
CA GLY A 15 -4.58 21.80 9.46
C GLY A 15 -4.68 21.52 10.96
N ARG A 16 -5.66 20.73 11.40
CA ARG A 16 -5.88 20.42 12.82
C ARG A 16 -4.97 19.32 13.37
N GLY A 17 -4.85 18.21 12.64
CA GLY A 17 -4.16 17.00 13.10
C GLY A 17 -2.67 16.97 12.82
N PHE A 18 -2.14 17.91 12.02
CA PHE A 18 -0.71 18.07 11.84
C PHE A 18 -0.24 19.43 12.31
N ILE A 19 -0.62 20.51 11.62
CA ILE A 19 -0.07 21.84 11.92
C ILE A 19 -0.53 22.32 13.29
N GLY A 20 -1.82 22.26 13.59
CA GLY A 20 -2.36 22.61 14.90
C GLY A 20 -1.75 21.79 16.03
N ASP A 21 -1.54 20.50 15.81
CA ASP A 21 -0.88 19.61 16.78
C ASP A 21 0.58 20.04 17.06
N LEU A 22 1.40 20.25 16.02
CA LEU A 22 2.81 20.64 16.18
C LEU A 22 2.97 22.02 16.84
N PHE A 23 2.16 22.98 16.43
CA PHE A 23 2.25 24.36 16.93
C PHE A 23 1.65 24.52 18.33
N SER A 24 0.56 23.79 18.65
CA SER A 24 0.04 23.74 20.02
C SER A 24 1.05 23.13 20.99
N GLU A 25 1.72 22.05 20.60
CA GLU A 25 2.79 21.41 21.40
C GLU A 25 3.98 22.37 21.62
N SER A 26 4.21 23.28 20.67
CA SER A 26 5.24 24.34 20.76
C SER A 26 4.77 25.61 21.48
N GLY A 27 3.56 25.61 22.06
CA GLY A 27 3.03 26.70 22.88
C GLY A 27 2.47 27.89 22.10
N PHE A 28 2.15 27.72 20.81
CA PHE A 28 1.49 28.75 20.02
C PHE A 28 0.00 28.83 20.31
N HIS A 29 -0.56 30.05 20.22
CA HIS A 29 -1.99 30.25 20.08
C HIS A 29 -2.39 29.99 18.62
N LEU A 30 -3.43 29.19 18.41
CA LEU A 30 -3.86 28.79 17.07
C LEU A 30 -5.04 29.65 16.62
N VAL A 31 -4.97 30.17 15.39
CA VAL A 31 -6.09 30.83 14.73
C VAL A 31 -6.42 30.08 13.44
N PHE A 32 -7.54 29.35 13.42
CA PHE A 32 -8.00 28.64 12.24
C PHE A 32 -8.86 29.54 11.34
N VAL A 33 -8.64 29.45 10.03
CA VAL A 33 -9.48 30.09 9.02
C VAL A 33 -9.94 29.03 8.02
N ASP A 34 -11.25 28.91 7.77
CA ASP A 34 -11.80 27.93 6.82
C ASP A 34 -13.03 28.47 6.08
N GLN A 35 -13.30 27.92 4.90
CA GLN A 35 -14.48 28.27 4.08
C GLN A 35 -15.73 27.46 4.45
N SER A 36 -15.59 26.45 5.31
CA SER A 36 -16.71 25.61 5.75
C SER A 36 -17.35 26.21 7.00
N ASP A 37 -18.49 26.89 6.83
CA ASP A 37 -19.32 27.41 7.93
C ASP A 37 -19.57 26.34 9.00
N LYS A 38 -19.99 25.15 8.57
CA LYS A 38 -20.27 24.01 9.47
C LYS A 38 -19.07 23.63 10.32
N LEU A 39 -17.86 23.65 9.76
CA LEU A 39 -16.66 23.26 10.48
C LEU A 39 -16.23 24.35 11.47
N VAL A 40 -16.29 25.61 11.06
CA VAL A 40 -15.96 26.76 11.91
C VAL A 40 -16.92 26.84 13.09
N GLU A 41 -18.23 26.76 12.84
CA GLU A 41 -19.25 26.76 13.90
C GLU A 41 -19.02 25.62 14.91
N LEU A 42 -18.66 24.44 14.42
CA LEU A 42 -18.39 23.28 15.27
C LEU A 42 -17.13 23.49 16.13
N LEU A 43 -16.06 24.04 15.55
CA LEU A 43 -14.83 24.41 16.25
C LEU A 43 -15.10 25.46 17.33
N SER A 44 -15.75 26.57 16.98
CA SER A 44 -16.07 27.65 17.92
C SER A 44 -17.01 27.19 19.04
N LYS A 45 -17.99 26.33 18.74
CA LYS A 45 -18.93 25.80 19.74
C LYS A 45 -18.27 24.81 20.70
N ASN A 46 -17.40 23.93 20.20
CA ASN A 46 -16.78 22.89 21.04
C ASN A 46 -15.60 23.45 21.85
N GLY A 47 -14.86 24.43 21.32
CA GLY A 47 -13.72 25.08 21.98
C GLY A 47 -12.49 24.18 22.17
N GLN A 48 -12.59 22.91 21.79
CA GLN A 48 -11.53 21.91 21.85
C GLN A 48 -11.75 20.81 20.80
N TYR A 49 -10.73 20.02 20.48
CA TYR A 49 -10.83 18.81 19.68
C TYR A 49 -9.70 17.83 20.03
N THR A 50 -9.87 16.56 19.69
CA THR A 50 -8.87 15.51 19.95
C THR A 50 -8.04 15.19 18.70
N VAL A 51 -6.72 15.16 18.85
CA VAL A 51 -5.79 14.57 17.87
C VAL A 51 -5.33 13.22 18.39
N VAL A 52 -5.60 12.17 17.61
CA VAL A 52 -5.09 10.83 17.89
C VAL A 52 -3.79 10.60 17.12
N ARG A 53 -2.70 10.39 17.84
CA ARG A 53 -1.40 9.94 17.32
C ARG A 53 -1.34 8.42 17.49
N ALA A 54 -1.80 7.68 16.48
CA ALA A 54 -1.79 6.22 16.45
C ALA A 54 -0.50 5.75 15.77
N LEU A 55 0.58 5.57 16.54
CA LEU A 55 1.89 5.16 16.01
C LEU A 55 1.90 3.66 15.66
N SER A 56 1.13 2.87 16.41
CA SER A 56 0.85 1.45 16.15
C SER A 56 -0.51 1.07 16.77
N ASP A 57 -0.90 -0.18 16.61
CA ASP A 57 -2.06 -0.80 17.29
C ASP A 57 -1.97 -0.77 18.83
N THR A 58 -0.75 -0.75 19.35
CA THR A 58 -0.41 -0.80 20.78
C THR A 58 0.01 0.56 21.34
N VAL A 59 0.35 1.52 20.48
CA VAL A 59 0.82 2.85 20.89
C VAL A 59 -0.08 3.93 20.29
N ILE A 60 -1.13 4.27 21.03
CA ILE A 60 -2.10 5.32 20.68
C ILE A 60 -2.05 6.42 21.75
N ARG A 61 -1.76 7.65 21.33
CA ARG A 61 -1.79 8.84 22.19
C ARG A 61 -2.93 9.76 21.77
N ARG A 62 -3.66 10.29 22.73
CA ARG A 62 -4.73 11.27 22.50
C ARG A 62 -4.30 12.61 23.06
N ILE A 63 -4.25 13.61 22.20
CA ILE A 63 -3.82 14.97 22.53
C ILE A 63 -5.06 15.86 22.42
N GLN A 64 -5.38 16.57 23.50
CA GLN A 64 -6.45 17.54 23.49
C GLN A 64 -5.90 18.89 23.04
N ILE A 65 -6.47 19.45 21.98
CA ILE A 65 -6.16 20.80 21.51
C ILE A 65 -7.34 21.70 21.90
N SER A 66 -7.03 22.80 22.59
CA SER A 66 -7.98 23.80 23.08
C SER A 66 -7.34 25.18 23.00
N ASP A 67 -8.05 26.23 23.42
CA ASP A 67 -7.52 27.61 23.44
C ASP A 67 -7.07 28.06 22.03
N TYR A 68 -7.98 27.92 21.06
CA TYR A 68 -7.82 28.37 19.69
C TYR A 68 -9.00 29.25 19.27
N ASP A 69 -8.75 30.11 18.29
CA ASP A 69 -9.81 30.83 17.59
C ASP A 69 -10.12 30.15 16.24
N ALA A 70 -11.36 30.25 15.78
CA ALA A 70 -11.78 29.75 14.47
C ALA A 70 -12.68 30.77 13.78
N PHE A 71 -12.35 31.13 12.55
CA PHE A 71 -13.06 32.14 11.76
C PHE A 71 -13.43 31.60 10.38
N HIS A 72 -14.63 31.94 9.92
CA HIS A 72 -15.01 31.73 8.53
C HIS A 72 -14.33 32.79 7.65
N VAL A 73 -13.99 32.45 6.40
CA VAL A 73 -13.33 33.39 5.46
C VAL A 73 -14.09 34.72 5.26
N SER A 74 -15.40 34.77 5.55
CA SER A 74 -16.20 36.00 5.50
C SER A 74 -15.97 36.96 6.68
N GLN A 75 -15.35 36.51 7.78
CA GLN A 75 -15.08 37.30 8.98
C GLN A 75 -13.78 38.09 8.83
N ALA A 76 -13.76 38.99 7.84
CA ALA A 76 -12.55 39.67 7.40
C ALA A 76 -11.88 40.52 8.51
N ALA A 77 -12.66 41.13 9.40
CA ALA A 77 -12.13 42.01 10.44
C ALA A 77 -11.34 41.23 11.51
N GLU A 78 -11.85 40.07 11.90
CA GLU A 78 -11.22 39.17 12.86
C GLU A 78 -9.95 38.54 12.28
N ILE A 79 -10.01 38.12 11.01
CA ILE A 79 -8.86 37.58 10.29
C ILE A 79 -7.76 38.65 10.10
N GLU A 80 -8.14 39.88 9.76
CA GLU A 80 -7.20 41.01 9.66
C GLU A 80 -6.45 41.24 10.97
N LYS A 81 -7.18 41.32 12.08
CA LYS A 81 -6.58 41.44 13.41
C LYS A 81 -5.68 40.25 13.76
N ALA A 82 -6.04 39.03 13.35
CA ALA A 82 -5.19 37.86 13.57
C ALA A 82 -3.88 37.94 12.76
N VAL A 83 -3.94 38.38 11.50
CA VAL A 83 -2.75 38.56 10.64
C VAL A 83 -1.84 39.68 11.17
N GLU A 84 -2.40 40.78 11.68
CA GLU A 84 -1.61 41.85 12.31
C GLU A 84 -0.72 41.34 13.46
N ASN A 85 -1.26 40.40 14.25
CA ASN A 85 -0.65 39.86 15.47
C ASN A 85 0.11 38.54 15.26
N THR A 86 0.41 38.16 14.01
CA THR A 86 1.21 36.96 13.71
C THR A 86 2.35 37.27 12.75
N ASP A 87 3.36 36.41 12.80
CA ASP A 87 4.52 36.39 11.91
C ASP A 87 4.59 35.08 11.10
N LEU A 88 3.64 34.17 11.34
CA LEU A 88 3.59 32.85 10.73
C LEU A 88 2.16 32.51 10.29
N ILE A 89 2.05 32.10 9.03
CA ILE A 89 0.84 31.59 8.42
C ILE A 89 1.14 30.19 7.89
N ALA A 90 0.30 29.22 8.17
CA ALA A 90 0.33 27.91 7.51
C ALA A 90 -0.87 27.78 6.57
N VAL A 91 -0.63 27.32 5.34
CA VAL A 91 -1.67 27.11 4.33
C VAL A 91 -1.83 25.61 4.10
N ALA A 92 -2.94 25.04 4.59
CA ALA A 92 -3.28 23.63 4.54
C ALA A 92 -4.59 23.38 3.76
N VAL A 93 -4.69 23.97 2.56
CA VAL A 93 -5.86 23.85 1.67
C VAL A 93 -5.57 22.97 0.45
N PHE A 94 -6.61 22.55 -0.26
CA PHE A 94 -6.47 21.83 -1.51
C PHE A 94 -5.96 22.76 -2.64
N PRO A 95 -5.27 22.21 -3.67
CA PRO A 95 -4.72 22.97 -4.80
C PRO A 95 -5.71 23.94 -5.46
N GLN A 96 -6.98 23.56 -5.56
CA GLN A 96 -8.02 24.36 -6.21
C GLN A 96 -8.32 25.66 -5.47
N SER A 97 -8.01 25.74 -4.18
CA SER A 97 -8.20 26.93 -3.34
C SER A 97 -6.95 27.82 -3.26
N PHE A 98 -5.84 27.45 -3.92
CA PHE A 98 -4.58 28.19 -3.82
C PHE A 98 -4.71 29.63 -4.29
N GLU A 99 -5.32 29.85 -5.46
CA GLU A 99 -5.42 31.19 -6.04
C GLU A 99 -6.25 32.12 -5.14
N SER A 100 -7.41 31.68 -4.66
CA SER A 100 -8.26 32.47 -3.77
C SER A 100 -7.56 32.79 -2.45
N THR A 101 -6.95 31.78 -1.81
CA THR A 101 -6.23 31.98 -0.55
C THR A 101 -5.03 32.91 -0.71
N ALA A 102 -4.28 32.81 -1.82
CA ALA A 102 -3.16 33.70 -2.08
C ALA A 102 -3.63 35.15 -2.26
N VAL A 103 -4.73 35.38 -2.99
CA VAL A 103 -5.29 36.73 -3.16
C VAL A 103 -5.74 37.33 -1.83
N ASP A 104 -6.42 36.56 -0.98
CA ASP A 104 -6.88 37.04 0.33
C ASP A 104 -5.70 37.36 1.26
N LEU A 105 -4.70 36.47 1.32
CA LEU A 105 -3.49 36.69 2.10
C LEU A 105 -2.70 37.89 1.62
N ALA A 106 -2.58 38.12 0.31
CA ALA A 106 -1.92 39.30 -0.23
C ALA A 106 -2.56 40.60 0.30
N ASN A 107 -3.89 40.68 0.27
CA ASN A 107 -4.62 41.84 0.79
C ASN A 107 -4.42 42.03 2.29
N LEU A 108 -4.46 40.95 3.08
CA LEU A 108 -4.27 40.99 4.53
C LEU A 108 -2.84 41.42 4.90
N ILE A 109 -1.84 40.92 4.18
CA ILE A 109 -0.43 41.28 4.39
C ILE A 109 -0.18 42.76 4.04
N LEU A 110 -0.80 43.27 2.98
CA LEU A 110 -0.72 44.70 2.65
C LEU A 110 -1.33 45.59 3.72
N LYS A 111 -2.42 45.16 4.36
CA LYS A 111 -2.97 45.89 5.51
C LYS A 111 -2.04 45.82 6.72
N ARG A 112 -1.48 44.63 7.01
CA ARG A 112 -0.46 44.46 8.05
C ARG A 112 0.76 45.35 7.83
N ARG A 113 1.21 45.55 6.58
CA ARG A 113 2.32 46.46 6.24
C ARG A 113 2.11 47.87 6.80
N ALA A 114 0.87 48.36 6.87
CA ALA A 114 0.59 49.70 7.41
C ALA A 114 0.87 49.82 8.91
N VAL A 115 0.80 48.70 9.65
CA VAL A 115 0.99 48.64 11.11
C VAL A 115 2.40 48.16 11.47
N ARG A 116 2.92 47.16 10.75
CA ARG A 116 4.22 46.49 10.98
C ARG A 116 5.06 46.48 9.69
N PRO A 117 5.54 47.65 9.20
CA PRO A 117 6.13 47.79 7.86
C PRO A 117 7.48 47.09 7.66
N ASN A 118 8.22 46.78 8.73
CA ASN A 118 9.56 46.19 8.64
C ASN A 118 9.63 44.78 9.27
N GLU A 119 8.49 44.23 9.69
CA GLU A 119 8.47 42.95 10.38
C GLU A 119 8.09 41.83 9.41
N PRO A 120 8.95 40.81 9.24
CA PRO A 120 8.71 39.76 8.26
C PRO A 120 7.49 38.90 8.63
N ILE A 121 6.85 38.34 7.62
CA ILE A 121 5.80 37.33 7.77
C ILE A 121 6.09 36.14 6.85
N ASN A 122 5.94 34.93 7.39
CA ASN A 122 6.29 33.71 6.66
C ASN A 122 5.05 32.83 6.45
N ILE A 123 4.80 32.46 5.20
CA ILE A 123 3.73 31.57 4.76
C ILE A 123 4.33 30.19 4.50
N ILE A 124 3.95 29.21 5.30
CA ILE A 124 4.36 27.80 5.16
C ILE A 124 3.29 27.07 4.35
N LEU A 125 3.67 26.51 3.20
CA LEU A 125 2.76 25.78 2.33
C LEU A 125 2.71 24.30 2.73
N CYS A 126 1.60 23.87 3.32
CA CYS A 126 1.39 22.52 3.82
C CYS A 126 0.49 21.73 2.86
N THR A 127 1.04 21.38 1.70
CA THR A 127 0.32 20.75 0.59
C THR A 127 1.07 19.51 0.08
N ASN A 128 0.38 18.72 -0.75
CA ASN A 128 0.97 17.56 -1.42
C ASN A 128 1.27 17.83 -2.91
N LEU A 129 1.27 19.11 -3.32
CA LEU A 129 1.78 19.52 -4.63
C LEU A 129 3.29 19.59 -4.59
N ILE A 130 3.92 19.11 -5.67
CA ILE A 130 5.34 19.32 -5.93
C ILE A 130 5.53 20.76 -6.39
N HIS A 131 6.56 21.44 -5.88
CA HIS A 131 6.90 22.82 -6.28
C HIS A 131 5.74 23.80 -6.06
N ALA A 132 5.09 23.69 -4.92
CA ALA A 132 3.96 24.54 -4.52
C ALA A 132 4.35 26.01 -4.35
N GLY A 133 5.58 26.29 -3.93
CA GLY A 133 6.12 27.62 -3.64
C GLY A 133 6.00 28.58 -4.81
N PRO A 134 6.64 28.28 -5.97
CA PRO A 134 6.53 29.10 -7.17
C PRO A 134 5.09 29.33 -7.66
N ILE A 135 4.25 28.30 -7.61
CA ILE A 135 2.84 28.37 -8.03
C ILE A 135 2.06 29.33 -7.12
N PHE A 136 2.22 29.18 -5.80
CA PHE A 136 1.53 30.03 -4.84
C PHE A 136 2.01 31.48 -4.91
N LYS A 137 3.33 31.68 -5.08
CA LYS A 137 3.98 32.97 -5.32
C LYS A 137 3.39 33.71 -6.52
N GLU A 138 3.16 33.01 -7.64
CA GLU A 138 2.53 33.60 -8.83
C GLU A 138 1.15 34.18 -8.51
N TYR A 139 0.30 33.43 -7.80
CA TYR A 139 -1.01 33.91 -7.37
C TYR A 139 -0.92 35.06 -6.37
N LEU A 140 0.00 34.97 -5.40
CA LEU A 140 0.21 35.96 -4.35
C LEU A 140 0.62 37.33 -4.93
N TRP A 141 1.46 37.31 -5.97
CA TRP A 141 1.95 38.54 -6.64
C TRP A 141 1.07 39.03 -7.79
N LYS A 142 0.11 38.24 -8.24
CA LYS A 142 -0.67 38.46 -9.48
C LYS A 142 -1.28 39.86 -9.58
N ARG A 143 -1.72 40.42 -8.45
CA ARG A 143 -2.45 41.70 -8.38
C ARG A 143 -1.68 42.83 -7.69
N LEU A 144 -0.40 42.61 -7.36
CA LEU A 144 0.41 43.61 -6.68
C LEU A 144 1.03 44.62 -7.65
N SER A 145 1.10 45.88 -7.23
CA SER A 145 1.89 46.93 -7.87
C SER A 145 3.40 46.70 -7.72
N ALA A 146 4.23 47.46 -8.42
CA ALA A 146 5.68 47.30 -8.37
C ALA A 146 6.28 47.54 -6.97
N ASP A 147 5.76 48.54 -6.23
CA ASP A 147 6.20 48.82 -4.86
C ASP A 147 5.79 47.69 -3.89
N GLU A 148 4.57 47.17 -4.04
CA GLU A 148 4.06 46.09 -3.22
C GLU A 148 4.81 44.78 -3.48
N LYS A 149 5.15 44.47 -4.73
CA LYS A 149 6.00 43.31 -5.07
C LYS A 149 7.35 43.40 -4.38
N LYS A 150 8.00 44.56 -4.42
CA LYS A 150 9.27 44.78 -3.73
C LYS A 150 9.13 44.56 -2.22
N TYR A 151 8.06 45.06 -1.61
CA TYR A 151 7.79 44.79 -0.19
C TYR A 151 7.67 43.29 0.10
N PHE A 152 6.92 42.55 -0.72
CA PHE A 152 6.75 41.10 -0.56
C PHE A 152 8.07 40.34 -0.75
N GLU A 153 8.90 40.72 -1.71
CA GLU A 153 10.22 40.12 -1.93
C GLU A 153 11.14 40.29 -0.70
N GLU A 154 11.07 41.44 -0.03
CA GLU A 154 11.93 41.78 1.11
C GLU A 154 11.38 41.28 2.47
N ASN A 155 10.06 41.11 2.61
CA ASN A 155 9.42 40.89 3.93
C ASN A 155 8.49 39.68 4.01
N VAL A 156 8.14 39.04 2.89
CA VAL A 156 7.22 37.89 2.87
C VAL A 156 7.96 36.63 2.46
N GLY A 157 8.12 35.69 3.40
CA GLY A 157 8.63 34.36 3.09
C GLY A 157 7.51 33.47 2.58
N VAL A 158 7.75 32.74 1.50
CA VAL A 158 6.86 31.66 1.05
C VAL A 158 7.69 30.38 1.09
N VAL A 159 7.46 29.62 2.15
CA VAL A 159 8.27 28.48 2.59
C VAL A 159 7.59 27.20 2.15
N GLU A 160 8.26 26.42 1.32
CA GLU A 160 7.80 25.07 0.97
C GLU A 160 7.97 24.13 2.17
N SER A 161 7.07 23.16 2.29
CA SER A 161 7.15 22.12 3.32
C SER A 161 6.74 20.76 2.79
N LEU A 162 7.23 19.70 3.42
CA LEU A 162 6.94 18.33 3.02
C LEU A 162 5.97 17.66 4.01
N VAL A 163 4.70 17.53 3.63
CA VAL A 163 3.69 16.89 4.48
C VAL A 163 3.84 15.36 4.43
N ILE A 164 4.35 14.76 5.50
CA ILE A 164 4.55 13.29 5.63
C ILE A 164 3.47 12.64 6.50
N ARG A 165 2.92 13.36 7.50
CA ARG A 165 1.90 12.82 8.41
C ARG A 165 0.63 12.43 7.65
N ILE A 166 0.23 11.16 7.79
CA ILE A 166 -1.05 10.68 7.25
C ILE A 166 -2.16 11.05 8.24
N ALA A 167 -3.26 11.59 7.72
CA ALA A 167 -4.50 11.81 8.46
C ALA A 167 -5.67 11.09 7.76
N PRO A 168 -5.86 9.78 8.00
CA PRO A 168 -6.94 9.01 7.38
C PRO A 168 -8.32 9.48 7.88
N VAL A 169 -9.39 8.88 7.36
CA VAL A 169 -10.72 9.12 7.92
C VAL A 169 -10.74 8.46 9.31
N PRO A 170 -11.14 9.18 10.38
CA PRO A 170 -11.18 8.57 11.71
C PRO A 170 -12.20 7.42 11.77
N PRO A 171 -11.98 6.41 12.62
CA PRO A 171 -12.98 5.36 12.87
C PRO A 171 -14.34 5.97 13.25
N ALA A 172 -15.45 5.41 12.77
CA ALA A 172 -16.79 5.94 13.02
C ALA A 172 -17.11 6.10 14.52
N CYS A 173 -16.71 5.14 15.34
CA CYS A 173 -16.88 5.22 16.80
C CYS A 173 -16.13 6.38 17.46
N GLU A 174 -14.99 6.81 16.92
CA GLU A 174 -14.25 7.98 17.43
C GLU A 174 -14.95 9.28 17.01
N VAL A 175 -15.52 9.33 15.80
CA VAL A 175 -16.30 10.48 15.30
C VAL A 175 -17.60 10.68 16.09
N GLU A 176 -18.23 9.59 16.55
CA GLU A 176 -19.40 9.65 17.43
C GLU A 176 -19.08 10.27 18.80
N ILE A 177 -17.85 10.10 19.29
CA ILE A 177 -17.39 10.67 20.56
C ILE A 177 -16.99 12.13 20.39
N ASP A 178 -16.15 12.44 19.41
CA ASP A 178 -15.72 13.80 19.06
C ASP A 178 -15.84 14.01 17.54
N PRO A 179 -16.83 14.79 17.06
CA PRO A 179 -17.01 15.02 15.64
C PRO A 179 -15.86 15.83 15.00
N LEU A 180 -14.99 16.44 15.81
CA LEU A 180 -13.79 17.15 15.36
C LEU A 180 -12.52 16.29 15.42
N VAL A 181 -12.60 15.04 15.90
CA VAL A 181 -11.45 14.15 16.07
C VAL A 181 -10.64 14.04 14.80
N VAL A 182 -9.31 14.06 14.94
CA VAL A 182 -8.40 13.80 13.82
C VAL A 182 -7.53 12.61 14.16
N TRP A 183 -7.64 11.56 13.34
CA TRP A 183 -6.80 10.37 13.44
C TRP A 183 -5.55 10.53 12.59
N THR A 184 -4.37 10.20 13.14
CA THR A 184 -3.08 10.36 12.45
C THR A 184 -2.11 9.24 12.80
N ASN A 185 -1.08 9.06 11.97
CA ASN A 185 0.04 8.14 12.28
C ASN A 185 1.07 8.72 13.27
N GLY A 186 0.85 9.95 13.79
CA GLY A 186 1.70 10.56 14.80
C GLY A 186 3.07 11.06 14.34
N TYR A 187 3.38 11.05 13.04
CA TYR A 187 4.69 11.48 12.52
C TYR A 187 4.99 12.95 12.89
N SER A 188 6.06 13.23 13.63
CA SER A 188 6.27 14.50 14.34
C SER A 188 7.11 15.55 13.61
N GLU A 189 7.76 15.20 12.49
CA GLU A 189 8.64 16.12 11.78
C GLU A 189 7.94 16.80 10.59
N LEU A 190 8.18 18.10 10.43
CA LEU A 190 7.81 18.88 9.25
C LEU A 190 9.09 19.42 8.59
N PRO A 191 9.53 18.82 7.47
CA PRO A 191 10.59 19.39 6.66
C PRO A 191 10.15 20.73 6.06
N VAL A 192 10.98 21.76 6.22
CA VAL A 192 10.72 23.14 5.73
C VAL A 192 11.95 23.70 5.04
N GLU A 193 11.74 24.46 3.97
CA GLU A 193 12.82 25.07 3.20
C GLU A 193 13.51 26.19 4.00
N ALA A 194 14.75 25.95 4.41
CA ALA A 194 15.47 26.84 5.33
C ALA A 194 15.69 28.25 4.75
N ASN A 195 16.00 28.32 3.44
CA ASN A 195 16.38 29.55 2.76
C ASN A 195 15.18 30.40 2.30
N ALA A 196 13.95 29.91 2.48
CA ALA A 196 12.74 30.62 2.06
C ALA A 196 12.12 31.50 3.14
N PHE A 197 12.63 31.40 4.38
CA PHE A 197 12.19 32.26 5.49
C PHE A 197 12.75 33.67 5.34
N GLN A 198 11.90 34.66 5.60
CA GLN A 198 12.31 36.04 5.83
C GLN A 198 12.53 36.29 7.31
N GLY A 199 13.66 36.90 7.65
CA GLY A 199 14.10 37.07 9.03
C GLY A 199 14.57 35.78 9.70
N GLN A 200 14.48 35.72 11.02
CA GLN A 200 14.87 34.52 11.77
C GLN A 200 13.77 33.46 11.69
N ALA A 201 14.11 32.30 11.13
CA ALA A 201 13.20 31.16 11.12
C ALA A 201 12.85 30.71 12.56
N PRO A 202 11.59 30.33 12.84
CA PRO A 202 11.19 29.90 14.16
C PRO A 202 11.91 28.61 14.55
N SER A 203 12.51 28.59 15.74
CA SER A 203 13.12 27.39 16.31
C SER A 203 12.02 26.53 16.96
N LEU A 204 11.58 25.50 16.23
CA LEU A 204 10.59 24.52 16.69
C LEU A 204 11.24 23.13 16.68
N PRO A 205 11.08 22.30 17.74
CA PRO A 205 11.60 20.94 17.78
C PRO A 205 11.11 20.06 16.63
N THR A 206 9.96 20.40 16.05
CA THR A 206 9.27 19.66 14.99
C THR A 206 9.75 20.06 13.59
N PHE A 207 10.49 21.16 13.45
CA PHE A 207 10.98 21.62 12.16
C PHE A 207 12.27 20.92 11.79
N ARG A 208 12.26 20.26 10.62
CA ARG A 208 13.48 19.78 9.98
C ARG A 208 13.87 20.75 8.87
N MET A 209 14.82 21.63 9.15
CA MET A 209 15.32 22.58 8.16
C MET A 209 16.03 21.83 7.02
N VAL A 210 15.58 22.03 5.79
CA VAL A 210 16.18 21.41 4.59
C VAL A 210 16.70 22.48 3.65
N SER A 211 17.88 22.24 3.06
CA SER A 211 18.53 23.17 2.13
C SER A 211 18.09 22.98 0.68
N ASP A 212 17.66 21.77 0.32
CA ASP A 212 17.14 21.43 -1.00
C ASP A 212 15.80 20.72 -0.85
N MET A 213 14.71 21.48 -1.01
CA MET A 213 13.36 20.92 -0.91
C MET A 213 13.05 19.95 -2.07
N ARG A 214 13.66 20.14 -3.24
CA ARG A 214 13.35 19.32 -4.42
C ARG A 214 13.82 17.89 -4.25
N SER A 215 15.02 17.70 -3.70
CA SER A 215 15.52 16.35 -3.39
C SER A 215 14.65 15.64 -2.36
N GLU A 216 14.09 16.37 -1.40
CA GLU A 216 13.18 15.85 -0.37
C GLU A 216 11.81 15.44 -0.93
N GLU A 217 11.22 16.28 -1.79
CA GLU A 217 9.99 15.96 -2.52
C GLU A 217 10.18 14.69 -3.37
N LYS A 218 11.28 14.63 -4.14
CA LYS A 218 11.62 13.47 -4.96
C LYS A 218 11.86 12.23 -4.09
N ARG A 219 12.61 12.36 -2.99
CA ARG A 219 12.82 11.27 -2.02
C ARG A 219 11.48 10.71 -1.56
N LYS A 220 10.54 11.54 -1.09
CA LYS A 220 9.21 11.08 -0.65
C LYS A 220 8.42 10.39 -1.75
N ILE A 221 8.32 10.99 -2.94
CA ILE A 221 7.50 10.43 -4.02
C ILE A 221 8.09 9.11 -4.52
N TYR A 222 9.41 9.05 -4.68
CA TYR A 222 10.10 7.89 -5.24
C TYR A 222 10.34 6.77 -4.22
N THR A 223 10.08 7.00 -2.94
CA THR A 223 10.15 5.94 -1.90
C THR A 223 8.79 5.68 -1.28
N TYR A 224 8.21 6.63 -0.55
CA TYR A 224 6.98 6.44 0.22
C TYR A 224 5.78 6.16 -0.68
N ASN A 225 5.52 7.07 -1.62
CA ASN A 225 4.39 6.93 -2.54
C ASN A 225 4.60 5.75 -3.51
N MET A 226 5.84 5.54 -3.94
CA MET A 226 6.25 4.40 -4.76
C MET A 226 5.99 3.08 -4.04
N CYS A 227 6.46 2.93 -2.80
CA CYS A 227 6.30 1.71 -2.00
C CYS A 227 4.81 1.35 -1.83
N HIS A 228 3.97 2.34 -1.55
CA HIS A 228 2.51 2.13 -1.47
C HIS A 228 1.92 1.65 -2.78
N ALA A 229 2.38 2.18 -3.92
CA ALA A 229 1.94 1.74 -5.24
C ALA A 229 2.43 0.31 -5.55
N VAL A 230 3.69 -0.02 -5.25
CA VAL A 230 4.25 -1.37 -5.43
C VAL A 230 3.47 -2.39 -4.60
N LEU A 231 3.27 -2.12 -3.31
CA LEU A 231 2.48 -2.98 -2.42
C LEU A 231 1.04 -3.13 -2.90
N ALA A 232 0.42 -2.06 -3.39
CA ALA A 232 -0.96 -2.11 -3.87
C ALA A 232 -1.09 -2.95 -5.15
N TYR A 233 -0.27 -2.70 -6.18
CA TYR A 233 -0.39 -3.42 -7.44
C TYR A 233 0.05 -4.88 -7.33
N ARG A 234 1.14 -5.17 -6.61
CA ARG A 234 1.55 -6.55 -6.35
C ARG A 234 0.54 -7.24 -5.42
N GLY A 235 0.03 -6.55 -4.41
CA GLY A 235 -0.97 -7.07 -3.48
C GLY A 235 -2.30 -7.42 -4.13
N ASP A 236 -2.76 -6.63 -5.12
CA ASP A 236 -3.98 -6.92 -5.88
C ASP A 236 -3.91 -8.26 -6.62
N LEU A 237 -2.72 -8.67 -7.11
CA LEU A 237 -2.51 -9.97 -7.76
C LEU A 237 -2.81 -11.14 -6.80
N TYR A 238 -2.61 -10.93 -5.50
CA TYR A 238 -2.82 -11.91 -4.43
C TYR A 238 -4.10 -11.65 -3.63
N GLY A 239 -4.97 -10.75 -4.08
CA GLY A 239 -6.27 -10.47 -3.45
C GLY A 239 -6.20 -9.75 -2.09
N HIS A 240 -5.04 -9.21 -1.72
CA HIS A 240 -4.88 -8.47 -0.45
C HIS A 240 -5.74 -7.20 -0.43
N GLN A 241 -6.27 -6.87 0.75
CA GLN A 241 -7.16 -5.71 0.92
C GLN A 241 -6.43 -4.50 1.53
N LEU A 242 -5.47 -4.75 2.44
CA LEU A 242 -4.74 -3.71 3.15
C LEU A 242 -3.24 -3.80 2.86
N LEU A 243 -2.56 -2.65 2.84
CA LEU A 243 -1.10 -2.61 2.61
C LEU A 243 -0.31 -3.31 3.71
N VAL A 244 -0.83 -3.34 4.94
CA VAL A 244 -0.22 -4.09 6.05
C VAL A 244 -0.21 -5.60 5.81
N ASP A 245 -1.24 -6.12 5.13
CA ASP A 245 -1.32 -7.55 4.80
C ASP A 245 -0.38 -7.85 3.62
N CYS A 246 -0.24 -6.91 2.66
CA CYS A 246 0.79 -6.98 1.62
C CYS A 246 2.22 -7.02 2.20
N LEU A 247 2.51 -6.25 3.25
CA LEU A 247 3.82 -6.29 3.92
C LEU A 247 4.06 -7.55 4.74
N ALA A 248 2.99 -8.21 5.19
CA ALA A 248 3.07 -9.49 5.89
C ALA A 248 3.30 -10.67 4.93
N ASP A 249 2.90 -10.54 3.66
CA ASP A 249 3.14 -11.52 2.62
C ASP A 249 4.60 -11.46 2.11
N PRO A 250 5.42 -12.50 2.30
CA PRO A 250 6.81 -12.51 1.86
C PRO A 250 6.99 -12.26 0.35
N ALA A 251 6.06 -12.75 -0.48
CA ALA A 251 6.14 -12.62 -1.94
C ALA A 251 5.88 -11.18 -2.40
N VAL A 252 5.11 -10.41 -1.65
CA VAL A 252 4.83 -8.99 -1.95
C VAL A 252 5.85 -8.09 -1.25
N ARG A 253 6.25 -8.42 -0.02
CA ARG A 253 7.26 -7.69 0.75
C ARG A 253 8.59 -7.59 0.02
N VAL A 254 9.08 -8.70 -0.55
CA VAL A 254 10.36 -8.71 -1.29
C VAL A 254 10.35 -7.74 -2.47
N GLU A 255 9.19 -7.53 -3.09
CA GLU A 255 9.04 -6.58 -4.20
C GLU A 255 9.11 -5.13 -3.73
N ALA A 256 8.43 -4.82 -2.62
CA ALA A 256 8.46 -3.47 -2.06
C ALA A 256 9.83 -3.09 -1.50
N GLU A 257 10.48 -3.98 -0.73
CA GLU A 257 11.81 -3.76 -0.19
C GLU A 257 12.88 -3.73 -1.30
N GLY A 258 12.74 -4.58 -2.32
CA GLY A 258 13.60 -4.58 -3.50
C GLY A 258 13.52 -3.27 -4.27
N ALA A 259 12.32 -2.77 -4.55
CA ALA A 259 12.12 -1.48 -5.21
C ALA A 259 12.67 -0.30 -4.38
N LEU A 260 12.52 -0.35 -3.05
CA LEU A 260 13.14 0.63 -2.14
C LEU A 260 14.67 0.57 -2.19
N GLY A 261 15.26 -0.61 -2.27
CA GLY A 261 16.71 -0.79 -2.42
C GLY A 261 17.26 -0.27 -3.75
N GLU A 262 16.52 -0.47 -4.85
CA GLU A 262 16.86 0.06 -6.18
C GLU A 262 16.89 1.58 -6.18
N ILE A 263 15.80 2.21 -5.72
CA ILE A 263 15.68 3.67 -5.74
C ILE A 263 16.56 4.36 -4.70
N SER A 264 16.85 3.69 -3.58
CA SER A 264 17.75 4.22 -2.55
C SER A 264 19.10 4.58 -3.12
N GLN A 265 19.70 3.66 -3.88
CA GLN A 265 21.01 3.84 -4.50
C GLN A 265 20.99 5.00 -5.50
N ALA A 266 19.92 5.11 -6.29
CA ALA A 266 19.79 6.16 -7.30
C ALA A 266 19.60 7.56 -6.68
N LEU A 267 18.84 7.66 -5.58
CA LEU A 267 18.67 8.91 -4.84
C LEU A 267 19.98 9.36 -4.15
N GLN A 268 20.77 8.42 -3.62
CA GLN A 268 22.10 8.72 -3.08
C GLN A 268 23.02 9.29 -4.17
N ALA A 269 23.01 8.69 -5.37
CA ALA A 269 23.83 9.13 -6.49
C ALA A 269 23.38 10.48 -7.08
N GLU A 270 22.07 10.73 -7.18
CA GLU A 270 21.52 11.96 -7.77
C GLU A 270 21.63 13.17 -6.82
N TYR A 271 21.30 12.97 -5.55
CA TYR A 271 21.09 14.08 -4.59
C TYR A 271 22.10 14.09 -3.44
N GLY A 272 23.01 13.11 -3.36
CA GLY A 272 24.05 13.08 -2.35
C GLY A 272 23.57 12.70 -0.94
N PHE A 273 22.37 12.12 -0.80
CA PHE A 273 21.95 11.55 0.48
C PHE A 273 22.96 10.49 0.94
N SER A 274 23.28 10.46 2.23
CA SER A 274 24.13 9.40 2.78
C SER A 274 23.36 8.08 2.90
N LYS A 275 24.10 6.98 2.90
CA LYS A 275 23.53 5.65 3.16
C LYS A 275 22.74 5.60 4.46
N THR A 276 23.29 6.17 5.54
CA THR A 276 22.65 6.19 6.86
C THR A 276 21.32 6.94 6.85
N GLU A 277 21.25 8.09 6.17
CA GLU A 277 20.01 8.85 6.03
C GLU A 277 18.96 8.09 5.23
N MET A 278 19.37 7.43 4.14
CA MET A 278 18.45 6.64 3.32
C MET A 278 17.96 5.36 4.01
N ASP A 279 18.83 4.67 4.74
CA ASP A 279 18.45 3.49 5.54
C ASP A 279 17.41 3.87 6.60
N ALA A 280 17.65 4.94 7.36
CA ALA A 280 16.72 5.43 8.37
C ALA A 280 15.38 5.87 7.76
N TRP A 281 15.44 6.55 6.60
CA TRP A 281 14.25 6.95 5.86
C TRP A 281 13.43 5.73 5.40
N ILE A 282 14.06 4.73 4.79
CA ILE A 282 13.41 3.51 4.29
C ILE A 282 12.79 2.72 5.44
N GLN A 283 13.51 2.57 6.56
CA GLN A 283 12.96 1.95 7.75
C GLN A 283 11.69 2.68 8.21
N GLY A 284 11.71 4.02 8.26
CA GLY A 284 10.54 4.83 8.57
C GLY A 284 9.37 4.64 7.59
N VAL A 285 9.65 4.48 6.29
CA VAL A 285 8.61 4.17 5.28
C VAL A 285 7.95 2.83 5.58
N ILE A 286 8.74 1.79 5.86
CA ILE A 286 8.23 0.44 6.17
C ILE A 286 7.42 0.45 7.47
N GLU A 287 7.96 1.04 8.53
CA GLU A 287 7.29 1.12 9.84
C GLU A 287 5.94 1.85 9.75
N GLN A 288 5.90 3.00 9.07
CA GLN A 288 4.66 3.75 8.89
C GLN A 288 3.64 3.01 8.04
N THR A 289 4.10 2.29 7.02
CA THR A 289 3.22 1.49 6.15
C THR A 289 2.71 0.24 6.87
N ASN A 290 3.49 -0.31 7.81
CA ASN A 290 3.12 -1.45 8.64
C ASN A 290 2.23 -1.08 9.85
N ASN A 291 1.54 0.07 9.79
CA ASN A 291 0.66 0.52 10.87
C ASN A 291 -0.81 0.16 10.55
N ARG A 292 -1.30 -0.92 11.18
CA ARG A 292 -2.67 -1.43 10.99
C ARG A 292 -3.76 -0.41 11.36
N THR A 293 -3.47 0.54 12.24
CA THR A 293 -4.44 1.58 12.65
C THR A 293 -4.74 2.62 11.58
N VAL A 294 -3.87 2.76 10.57
CA VAL A 294 -4.10 3.68 9.45
C VAL A 294 -5.16 3.10 8.49
N GLY A 295 -5.26 1.77 8.42
CA GLY A 295 -6.25 1.08 7.59
C GLY A 295 -6.08 1.34 6.08
N ASP A 296 -4.83 1.52 5.63
CA ASP A 296 -4.58 1.88 4.24
C ASP A 296 -4.86 0.71 3.28
N SER A 297 -5.75 0.94 2.31
CA SER A 297 -6.25 -0.11 1.43
C SER A 297 -5.50 -0.18 0.11
N VAL A 298 -5.41 -1.40 -0.43
CA VAL A 298 -4.87 -1.67 -1.77
C VAL A 298 -5.62 -0.87 -2.82
N VAL A 299 -6.96 -0.85 -2.77
CA VAL A 299 -7.79 -0.13 -3.74
C VAL A 299 -7.48 1.37 -3.74
N ARG A 300 -7.36 2.00 -2.57
CA ARG A 300 -7.03 3.43 -2.46
C ARG A 300 -5.62 3.72 -2.98
N SER A 301 -4.67 2.87 -2.64
CA SER A 301 -3.25 3.04 -2.99
C SER A 301 -2.90 2.58 -4.41
N ALA A 302 -3.78 1.84 -5.09
CA ALA A 302 -3.70 1.53 -6.52
C ALA A 302 -4.52 2.48 -7.42
N ALA A 303 -5.52 3.18 -6.89
CA ALA A 303 -6.41 4.06 -7.66
C ALA A 303 -5.68 5.11 -8.54
N ASP A 304 -6.28 5.50 -9.67
CA ASP A 304 -5.71 6.46 -10.63
C ASP A 304 -4.35 5.99 -11.22
N PRO A 305 -4.33 4.81 -11.89
CA PRO A 305 -3.10 4.22 -12.40
C PRO A 305 -2.46 5.03 -13.52
N LEU A 306 -3.25 5.69 -14.38
CA LEU A 306 -2.73 6.52 -15.48
C LEU A 306 -1.79 7.61 -14.96
N ARG A 307 -2.17 8.33 -13.90
CA ARG A 307 -1.30 9.34 -13.29
C ARG A 307 -0.07 8.71 -12.64
N LYS A 308 -0.22 7.57 -11.95
CA LYS A 308 0.89 6.89 -11.25
C LYS A 308 1.92 6.27 -12.20
N LEU A 309 1.49 5.89 -13.40
CA LEU A 309 2.32 5.40 -14.50
C LEU A 309 2.91 6.52 -15.36
N HIS A 310 2.57 7.79 -15.10
CA HIS A 310 3.17 8.90 -15.83
C HIS A 310 4.69 8.97 -15.61
N ARG A 311 5.40 9.45 -16.64
CA ARG A 311 6.88 9.52 -16.72
C ARG A 311 7.57 10.05 -15.46
N ASP A 312 7.04 11.11 -14.88
CA ASP A 312 7.65 11.83 -13.74
C ASP A 312 7.04 11.47 -12.37
N ASP A 313 6.07 10.55 -12.32
CA ASP A 313 5.41 10.13 -11.07
C ASP A 313 6.16 8.94 -10.43
N ARG A 314 5.51 8.28 -9.48
CA ARG A 314 6.09 7.36 -8.48
C ARG A 314 6.51 5.98 -8.97
N LEU A 315 6.33 5.64 -10.25
CA LEU A 315 6.72 4.35 -10.81
C LEU A 315 7.76 4.48 -11.92
N ILE A 316 7.41 5.18 -13.01
CA ILE A 316 8.33 5.38 -14.14
C ILE A 316 9.48 6.32 -13.76
N GLY A 317 9.18 7.40 -13.05
CA GLY A 317 10.17 8.38 -12.58
C GLY A 317 11.33 7.77 -11.79
N PRO A 318 11.07 6.96 -10.73
CA PRO A 318 12.16 6.29 -10.01
C PRO A 318 12.88 5.25 -10.86
N ALA A 319 12.18 4.53 -11.74
CA ALA A 319 12.83 3.54 -12.60
C ALA A 319 13.79 4.18 -13.63
N LEU A 320 13.39 5.31 -14.23
CA LEU A 320 14.27 6.13 -15.07
C LEU A 320 15.46 6.69 -14.28
N LEU A 321 15.26 7.09 -13.02
CA LEU A 321 16.34 7.56 -12.15
C LEU A 321 17.35 6.43 -11.84
N CYS A 322 16.87 5.22 -11.59
CA CYS A 322 17.74 4.04 -11.44
C CYS A 322 18.58 3.82 -12.71
N MET A 323 17.96 3.85 -13.89
CA MET A 323 18.67 3.67 -15.17
C MET A 323 19.72 4.75 -15.43
N LYS A 324 19.41 6.02 -15.14
CA LYS A 324 20.36 7.14 -15.22
C LYS A 324 21.65 6.87 -14.44
N HIS A 325 21.53 6.16 -13.32
CA HIS A 325 22.64 5.80 -12.43
C HIS A 325 23.12 4.35 -12.58
N SER A 326 22.83 3.71 -13.72
CA SER A 326 23.24 2.33 -14.04
C SER A 326 22.76 1.27 -13.04
N ILE A 327 21.64 1.53 -12.38
CA ILE A 327 20.96 0.59 -11.47
C ILE A 327 19.81 -0.05 -12.23
N LYS A 328 19.75 -1.39 -12.25
CA LYS A 328 18.63 -2.11 -12.90
C LYS A 328 17.37 -2.03 -12.02
N PRO A 329 16.25 -1.44 -12.50
CA PRO A 329 15.01 -1.31 -11.72
C PRO A 329 14.10 -2.54 -11.87
N ALA A 330 14.61 -3.73 -11.53
CA ALA A 330 13.91 -5.00 -11.78
C ALA A 330 12.59 -5.15 -10.99
N HIS A 331 12.57 -4.75 -9.72
CA HIS A 331 11.39 -4.77 -8.86
C HIS A 331 10.36 -3.71 -9.28
N LEU A 332 10.84 -2.50 -9.60
CA LEU A 332 9.98 -1.45 -10.16
C LEU A 332 9.33 -1.89 -11.47
N ILE A 333 10.07 -2.51 -12.39
CA ILE A 333 9.52 -3.04 -13.65
C ILE A 333 8.41 -4.07 -13.39
N ARG A 334 8.61 -5.01 -12.47
CA ARG A 334 7.56 -5.98 -12.10
C ARG A 334 6.33 -5.32 -11.49
N ALA A 335 6.51 -4.29 -10.67
CA ALA A 335 5.40 -3.52 -10.13
C ALA A 335 4.66 -2.70 -11.21
N ILE A 336 5.38 -2.14 -12.19
CA ILE A 336 4.81 -1.44 -13.34
C ILE A 336 3.98 -2.41 -14.19
N GLY A 337 4.51 -3.60 -14.48
CA GLY A 337 3.76 -4.66 -15.17
C GLY A 337 2.47 -5.04 -14.44
N ALA A 338 2.53 -5.21 -13.12
CA ALA A 338 1.35 -5.44 -12.28
C ALA A 338 0.34 -4.27 -12.34
N ALA A 339 0.82 -3.02 -12.39
CA ALA A 339 -0.04 -1.85 -12.51
C ALA A 339 -0.83 -1.83 -13.83
N PHE A 340 -0.26 -2.29 -14.94
CA PHE A 340 -0.98 -2.43 -16.21
C PHE A 340 -2.05 -3.53 -16.18
N SER A 341 -1.92 -4.51 -15.29
CA SER A 341 -2.93 -5.57 -15.08
C SER A 341 -4.05 -5.18 -14.09
N TYR A 342 -3.93 -4.01 -13.45
CA TYR A 342 -4.87 -3.56 -12.43
C TYR A 342 -6.21 -3.15 -13.05
N ASN A 343 -7.30 -3.68 -12.47
CA ASN A 343 -8.66 -3.43 -12.92
C ASN A 343 -9.61 -3.28 -11.73
N LYS A 344 -10.28 -2.14 -11.60
CA LYS A 344 -11.42 -1.96 -10.70
C LYS A 344 -12.54 -1.18 -11.39
N GLU A 345 -13.76 -1.69 -11.25
CA GLU A 345 -14.95 -1.10 -11.89
C GLU A 345 -15.15 0.38 -11.50
N ASP A 346 -14.92 0.69 -10.22
CA ASP A 346 -15.10 2.03 -9.64
C ASP A 346 -13.97 3.02 -9.99
N ASP A 347 -12.86 2.56 -10.58
CA ASP A 347 -11.76 3.43 -11.00
C ASP A 347 -11.80 3.66 -12.51
N GLN A 348 -12.30 4.85 -12.90
CA GLN A 348 -12.40 5.27 -14.30
C GLN A 348 -11.04 5.25 -15.03
N ASN A 349 -9.93 5.58 -14.36
CA ASN A 349 -8.62 5.61 -14.98
C ASN A 349 -8.05 4.21 -15.15
N SER A 350 -8.39 3.25 -14.28
CA SER A 350 -8.08 1.83 -14.53
C SER A 350 -8.82 1.28 -15.75
N ARG A 351 -10.11 1.62 -15.92
CA ARG A 351 -10.88 1.21 -17.10
C ARG A 351 -10.31 1.78 -18.40
N LYS A 352 -9.99 3.07 -18.42
CA LYS A 352 -9.33 3.72 -19.57
C LYS A 352 -7.99 3.06 -19.92
N LEU A 353 -7.22 2.66 -18.92
CA LEU A 353 -5.94 1.97 -19.14
C LEU A 353 -6.17 0.64 -19.87
N LEU A 354 -7.14 -0.17 -19.43
CA LEU A 354 -7.48 -1.44 -20.07
C LEU A 354 -8.06 -1.25 -21.47
N GLU A 355 -8.95 -0.25 -21.66
CA GLU A 355 -9.46 0.10 -22.99
C GLU A 355 -8.31 0.46 -23.96
N SER A 356 -7.29 1.17 -23.48
CA SER A 356 -6.09 1.47 -24.27
C SER A 356 -5.32 0.19 -24.63
N ILE A 357 -5.10 -0.71 -23.68
CA ILE A 357 -4.42 -1.99 -23.91
C ILE A 357 -5.20 -2.84 -24.93
N HIS A 358 -6.52 -2.94 -24.79
CA HIS A 358 -7.37 -3.71 -25.70
C HIS A 358 -7.41 -3.13 -27.12
N SER A 359 -7.44 -1.81 -27.26
CA SER A 359 -7.58 -1.15 -28.56
C SER A 359 -6.27 -0.96 -29.31
N LYS A 360 -5.17 -0.68 -28.60
CA LYS A 360 -3.88 -0.31 -29.21
C LYS A 360 -2.76 -1.32 -28.91
N GLY A 361 -2.97 -2.25 -27.99
CA GLY A 361 -1.94 -3.18 -27.48
C GLY A 361 -1.12 -2.59 -26.33
N ILE A 362 -0.49 -3.47 -25.54
CA ILE A 362 0.32 -3.10 -24.38
C ILE A 362 1.49 -2.19 -24.76
N SER A 363 2.21 -2.50 -25.86
CA SER A 363 3.38 -1.74 -26.31
C SER A 363 3.07 -0.26 -26.58
N ASN A 364 2.00 0.02 -27.34
CA ASN A 364 1.59 1.39 -27.64
C ASN A 364 1.05 2.11 -26.41
N THR A 365 0.38 1.38 -25.51
CA THR A 365 -0.13 1.96 -24.26
C THR A 365 1.01 2.37 -23.33
N ILE A 366 2.08 1.57 -23.21
CA ILE A 366 3.28 1.95 -22.44
C ILE A 366 3.88 3.24 -23.00
N LYS A 367 4.03 3.36 -24.31
CA LYS A 367 4.57 4.59 -24.93
C LYS A 367 3.73 5.81 -24.62
N GLU A 368 2.40 5.71 -24.77
CA GLU A 368 1.47 6.82 -24.57
C GLU A 368 1.33 7.23 -23.10
N VAL A 369 1.20 6.26 -22.19
CA VAL A 369 0.94 6.53 -20.76
C VAL A 369 2.23 6.87 -20.01
N CYS A 370 3.30 6.12 -20.27
CA CYS A 370 4.57 6.28 -19.56
C CYS A 370 5.50 7.30 -20.23
N GLY A 371 5.22 7.71 -21.47
CA GLY A 371 6.12 8.57 -22.24
C GLY A 371 7.49 7.93 -22.46
N LEU A 372 7.55 6.62 -22.67
CA LEU A 372 8.78 5.84 -22.90
C LEU A 372 8.97 5.53 -24.37
N GLY A 373 10.23 5.44 -24.80
CA GLY A 373 10.61 4.88 -26.11
C GLY A 373 11.40 5.83 -27.00
N ASP A 374 11.91 6.93 -26.46
CA ASP A 374 12.72 7.90 -27.22
C ASP A 374 14.18 7.47 -27.37
N THR A 375 14.68 6.63 -26.45
CA THR A 375 16.05 6.11 -26.47
C THR A 375 16.06 4.57 -26.55
N ALA A 376 17.19 4.00 -26.99
CA ALA A 376 17.36 2.55 -27.03
C ALA A 376 17.19 1.90 -25.64
N GLU A 377 17.65 2.56 -24.58
CA GLU A 377 17.52 2.09 -23.20
C GLU A 377 16.05 2.09 -22.75
N GLU A 378 15.31 3.15 -23.06
CA GLU A 378 13.86 3.21 -22.76
C GLU A 378 13.06 2.18 -23.55
N MET A 379 13.45 1.89 -24.80
CA MET A 379 12.83 0.82 -25.59
C MET A 379 13.04 -0.55 -24.95
N VAL A 380 14.23 -0.82 -24.41
CA VAL A 380 14.51 -2.06 -23.65
C VAL A 380 13.67 -2.11 -22.38
N MET A 381 13.60 -1.02 -21.61
CA MET A 381 12.75 -0.95 -20.42
C MET A 381 11.27 -1.19 -20.75
N ALA A 382 10.76 -0.60 -21.84
CA ALA A 382 9.39 -0.82 -22.29
C ALA A 382 9.13 -2.30 -22.62
N GLN A 383 10.07 -2.98 -23.28
CA GLN A 383 9.97 -4.43 -23.52
C GLN A 383 10.00 -5.25 -22.23
N GLU A 384 10.86 -4.89 -21.27
CA GLU A 384 10.88 -5.55 -19.95
C GLU A 384 9.55 -5.34 -19.20
N ILE A 385 8.91 -4.18 -19.33
CA ILE A 385 7.57 -3.90 -18.79
C ILE A 385 6.50 -4.76 -19.48
N GLU A 386 6.54 -4.91 -20.81
CA GLU A 386 5.61 -5.77 -21.55
C GLU A 386 5.68 -7.21 -21.03
N ILE A 387 6.89 -7.74 -20.85
CA ILE A 387 7.12 -9.08 -20.29
C ILE A 387 6.56 -9.15 -18.86
N ALA A 388 6.85 -8.15 -18.02
CA ALA A 388 6.36 -8.11 -16.65
C ALA A 388 4.83 -8.02 -16.55
N TYR A 389 4.17 -7.37 -17.51
CA TYR A 389 2.71 -7.32 -17.61
C TYR A 389 2.12 -8.70 -17.92
N GLU A 390 2.69 -9.41 -18.90
CA GLU A 390 2.25 -10.78 -19.22
C GLU A 390 2.48 -11.75 -18.05
N ASP A 391 3.63 -11.62 -17.38
CA ASP A 391 3.93 -12.38 -16.17
C ASP A 391 2.91 -12.07 -15.06
N ALA A 392 2.52 -10.80 -14.87
CA ALA A 392 1.50 -10.41 -13.88
C ALA A 392 0.12 -11.00 -14.19
N LEU A 393 -0.31 -11.04 -15.46
CA LEU A 393 -1.56 -11.70 -15.86
C LEU A 393 -1.54 -13.20 -15.54
N ILE A 394 -0.41 -13.85 -15.80
CA ILE A 394 -0.20 -15.26 -15.46
C ILE A 394 -0.24 -15.43 -13.94
N GLU A 395 0.48 -14.62 -13.18
CA GLU A 395 0.50 -14.66 -11.71
C GLU A 395 -0.90 -14.57 -11.12
N LYS A 396 -1.67 -13.57 -11.55
CA LYS A 396 -3.06 -13.35 -11.10
C LYS A 396 -3.94 -14.55 -11.38
N LYS A 397 -3.91 -15.07 -12.61
CA LYS A 397 -4.71 -16.24 -13.00
C LYS A 397 -4.38 -17.47 -12.15
N TRP A 398 -3.11 -17.72 -11.89
CA TRP A 398 -2.69 -18.86 -11.05
C TRP A 398 -3.11 -18.69 -9.60
N HIS A 399 -3.06 -17.48 -9.07
CA HIS A 399 -3.56 -17.20 -7.73
C HIS A 399 -5.08 -17.43 -7.65
N GLU A 400 -5.86 -16.93 -8.62
CA GLU A 400 -7.31 -17.18 -8.70
C GLU A 400 -7.63 -18.67 -8.77
N MET A 401 -6.87 -19.45 -9.56
CA MET A 401 -6.97 -20.90 -9.61
C MET A 401 -6.70 -21.54 -8.24
N ALA A 402 -5.63 -21.15 -7.56
CA ALA A 402 -5.28 -21.67 -6.24
C ALA A 402 -6.39 -21.39 -5.20
N VAL A 403 -6.93 -20.17 -5.19
CA VAL A 403 -8.06 -19.78 -4.33
C VAL A 403 -9.32 -20.59 -4.67
N ASN A 404 -9.58 -20.86 -5.95
CA ASN A 404 -10.71 -21.70 -6.34
C ASN A 404 -10.53 -23.16 -5.89
N ALA A 405 -9.32 -23.71 -6.01
CA ALA A 405 -8.99 -25.04 -5.51
C ALA A 405 -9.18 -25.13 -3.99
N TYR A 406 -8.83 -24.08 -3.23
CA TYR A 406 -9.16 -24.00 -1.81
C TYR A 406 -10.67 -24.15 -1.57
N LYS A 407 -11.47 -23.30 -2.23
CA LYS A 407 -12.92 -23.25 -2.05
C LYS A 407 -13.58 -24.58 -2.40
N LEU A 408 -13.23 -25.15 -3.54
CA LEU A 408 -13.76 -26.46 -3.97
C LEU A 408 -13.36 -27.56 -2.99
N GLY A 409 -12.09 -27.62 -2.58
CA GLY A 409 -11.63 -28.63 -1.64
C GLY A 409 -12.35 -28.55 -0.30
N PHE A 410 -12.51 -27.33 0.22
CA PHE A 410 -13.25 -27.06 1.45
C PHE A 410 -14.71 -27.53 1.35
N GLU A 411 -15.43 -27.10 0.31
CA GLU A 411 -16.84 -27.45 0.12
C GLU A 411 -17.02 -28.95 -0.13
N TYR A 412 -16.15 -29.57 -0.93
CA TYR A 412 -16.20 -31.00 -1.21
C TYR A 412 -16.02 -31.83 0.06
N GLU A 413 -15.10 -31.45 0.95
CA GLU A 413 -14.93 -32.17 2.22
C GLU A 413 -16.11 -31.97 3.17
N LYS A 414 -16.71 -30.77 3.17
CA LYS A 414 -17.88 -30.46 3.99
C LYS A 414 -19.12 -31.28 3.58
N VAL A 415 -19.22 -31.67 2.30
CA VAL A 415 -20.38 -32.37 1.75
C VAL A 415 -20.16 -33.87 1.57
N TYR A 416 -19.00 -34.28 1.06
CA TYR A 416 -18.78 -35.65 0.58
C TYR A 416 -17.94 -36.53 1.53
N HIS A 417 -17.25 -35.94 2.50
CA HIS A 417 -16.47 -36.66 3.53
C HIS A 417 -15.47 -37.68 2.96
N GLY A 418 -14.45 -37.19 2.26
CA GLY A 418 -13.52 -38.02 1.49
C GLY A 418 -12.23 -37.29 1.18
N CYS A 419 -11.50 -36.86 2.21
CA CYS A 419 -10.41 -35.87 2.09
C CYS A 419 -9.41 -36.09 0.94
N GLY A 420 -9.05 -37.33 0.60
CA GLY A 420 -8.19 -37.61 -0.56
C GLY A 420 -8.89 -37.41 -1.91
N GLN A 421 -10.14 -37.86 -2.03
CA GLN A 421 -10.97 -37.61 -3.21
C GLN A 421 -11.27 -36.12 -3.38
N CYS A 422 -11.56 -35.42 -2.28
CA CYS A 422 -11.86 -33.98 -2.28
C CYS A 422 -10.66 -33.15 -2.74
N VAL A 423 -9.45 -33.40 -2.23
CA VAL A 423 -8.23 -32.72 -2.72
C VAL A 423 -8.00 -33.02 -4.19
N TYR A 424 -8.07 -34.31 -4.58
CA TYR A 424 -7.83 -34.72 -5.96
C TYR A 424 -8.81 -34.02 -6.91
N ALA A 425 -10.11 -34.08 -6.62
CA ALA A 425 -11.14 -33.45 -7.42
C ALA A 425 -10.91 -31.94 -7.53
N ALA A 426 -10.80 -31.23 -6.41
CA ALA A 426 -10.67 -29.78 -6.39
C ALA A 426 -9.45 -29.28 -7.17
N ALA A 427 -8.26 -29.85 -6.93
CA ALA A 427 -7.06 -29.40 -7.61
C ALA A 427 -7.03 -29.81 -9.08
N SER A 428 -7.43 -31.04 -9.43
CA SER A 428 -7.39 -31.51 -10.82
C SER A 428 -8.48 -30.88 -11.70
N GLU A 429 -9.66 -30.56 -11.16
CA GLU A 429 -10.71 -29.83 -11.88
C GLU A 429 -10.23 -28.42 -12.25
N VAL A 430 -9.66 -27.69 -11.30
CA VAL A 430 -9.12 -26.35 -11.54
C VAL A 430 -7.98 -26.38 -12.55
N LEU A 431 -7.11 -27.38 -12.48
CA LEU A 431 -5.99 -27.56 -13.40
C LEU A 431 -6.42 -28.13 -14.76
N GLY A 432 -7.68 -28.57 -14.91
CA GLY A 432 -8.19 -29.17 -16.14
C GLY A 432 -7.62 -30.56 -16.44
N CYS A 433 -7.23 -31.32 -15.42
CA CYS A 433 -6.62 -32.67 -15.54
C CYS A 433 -7.35 -33.75 -14.72
N PHE A 434 -8.63 -33.52 -14.39
CA PHE A 434 -9.47 -34.49 -13.67
C PHE A 434 -9.64 -35.80 -14.46
N GLU A 435 -9.40 -36.93 -13.80
CA GLU A 435 -9.67 -38.27 -14.33
C GLU A 435 -10.60 -39.03 -13.38
N ARG A 436 -11.69 -39.56 -13.93
CA ARG A 436 -12.73 -40.23 -13.16
C ARG A 436 -12.23 -41.50 -12.48
N GLU A 437 -11.44 -42.31 -13.17
CA GLU A 437 -10.93 -43.58 -12.66
C GLU A 437 -10.02 -43.37 -11.46
N THR A 438 -9.19 -42.32 -11.49
CA THR A 438 -8.31 -41.95 -10.36
C THR A 438 -9.12 -41.45 -9.18
N PHE A 439 -10.15 -40.64 -9.41
CA PHE A 439 -11.08 -40.20 -8.37
C PHE A 439 -11.81 -41.38 -7.70
N GLU A 440 -12.34 -42.32 -8.48
CA GLU A 440 -13.02 -43.52 -7.97
C GLU A 440 -12.06 -44.42 -7.18
N ALA A 441 -10.84 -44.63 -7.68
CA ALA A 441 -9.81 -45.42 -7.01
C ALA A 441 -9.34 -44.82 -5.67
N ALA A 442 -9.42 -43.49 -5.52
CA ALA A 442 -9.03 -42.81 -4.30
C ALA A 442 -10.01 -43.02 -3.11
N THR A 443 -11.18 -43.62 -3.32
CA THR A 443 -12.20 -43.89 -2.26
C THR A 443 -11.62 -44.60 -1.05
N GLY A 444 -10.79 -45.63 -1.27
CA GLY A 444 -10.19 -46.41 -0.20
C GLY A 444 -9.13 -45.67 0.62
N LEU A 445 -8.75 -44.45 0.20
CA LEU A 445 -7.69 -43.68 0.85
C LEU A 445 -8.21 -42.89 2.05
N SER A 446 -9.51 -42.66 2.21
CA SER A 446 -10.09 -41.74 3.21
C SER A 446 -9.79 -42.11 4.67
N GLY A 447 -9.71 -41.11 5.55
CA GLY A 447 -9.40 -41.30 6.98
C GLY A 447 -8.04 -41.95 7.24
N GLY A 448 -7.06 -41.63 6.38
CA GLY A 448 -5.72 -42.21 6.43
C GLY A 448 -5.72 -43.69 6.04
N ILE A 449 -6.28 -43.98 4.85
CA ILE A 449 -6.36 -45.26 4.12
C ILE A 449 -7.41 -46.26 4.63
N GLY A 450 -8.68 -45.88 4.62
CA GLY A 450 -9.77 -46.76 5.01
C GLY A 450 -10.06 -46.68 6.50
N LEU A 451 -9.97 -45.46 7.05
CA LEU A 451 -10.30 -45.11 8.44
C LEU A 451 -9.34 -45.67 9.49
N LEU A 452 -8.11 -46.06 9.10
CA LEU A 452 -7.10 -46.55 10.04
C LEU A 452 -6.49 -45.42 10.88
N THR A 453 -6.42 -44.21 10.34
CA THR A 453 -5.91 -42.99 10.99
C THR A 453 -4.41 -42.99 11.31
N ASP A 454 -3.76 -44.13 11.46
CA ASP A 454 -2.31 -44.24 11.75
C ASP A 454 -1.40 -44.16 10.50
N CYS A 455 -1.99 -44.07 9.31
CA CYS A 455 -1.28 -43.96 8.04
C CYS A 455 -1.29 -42.52 7.48
N THR A 456 -0.73 -42.36 6.27
CA THR A 456 -0.66 -41.08 5.55
C THR A 456 -2.04 -40.44 5.41
N CYS A 457 -2.14 -39.15 5.74
CA CYS A 457 -3.31 -38.31 5.55
C CYS A 457 -3.74 -38.34 4.08
N SER A 458 -5.01 -38.65 3.85
CA SER A 458 -5.52 -38.85 2.50
C SER A 458 -5.54 -37.57 1.69
N ALA A 459 -5.68 -36.40 2.33
CA ALA A 459 -5.56 -35.11 1.65
C ALA A 459 -4.18 -34.95 0.97
N PHE A 460 -3.10 -35.29 1.68
CA PHE A 460 -1.75 -35.33 1.10
C PHE A 460 -1.68 -36.34 -0.04
N THR A 461 -2.22 -37.55 0.14
CA THR A 461 -2.24 -38.57 -0.91
C THR A 461 -3.01 -38.12 -2.16
N GLY A 462 -4.14 -37.43 -1.99
CA GLY A 462 -4.94 -36.87 -3.09
C GLY A 462 -4.13 -35.87 -3.92
N ALA A 463 -3.38 -34.98 -3.27
CA ALA A 463 -2.47 -34.06 -3.95
C ALA A 463 -1.35 -34.80 -4.70
N VAL A 464 -0.77 -35.84 -4.10
CA VAL A 464 0.24 -36.70 -4.77
C VAL A 464 -0.35 -37.36 -6.03
N LEU A 465 -1.61 -37.78 -6.02
CA LEU A 465 -2.28 -38.32 -7.20
C LEU A 465 -2.41 -37.26 -8.33
N VAL A 466 -2.72 -36.00 -8.00
CA VAL A 466 -2.76 -34.91 -8.99
C VAL A 466 -1.39 -34.69 -9.64
N ILE A 467 -0.31 -34.68 -8.84
CA ILE A 467 1.06 -34.59 -9.36
C ILE A 467 1.37 -35.81 -10.24
N GLY A 468 0.90 -37.00 -9.85
CA GLY A 468 0.99 -38.24 -10.63
C GLY A 468 0.34 -38.15 -12.01
N ASN A 469 -0.84 -37.54 -12.11
CA ASN A 469 -1.55 -37.36 -13.38
C ASN A 469 -0.82 -36.41 -14.34
N LEU A 470 -0.22 -35.34 -13.81
CA LEU A 470 0.48 -34.34 -14.63
C LEU A 470 1.90 -34.76 -15.00
N PHE A 471 2.57 -35.49 -14.12
CA PHE A 471 3.93 -36.00 -14.32
C PHE A 471 3.97 -37.54 -14.22
N PRO A 472 3.26 -38.25 -15.12
CA PRO A 472 3.11 -39.70 -15.02
C PRO A 472 4.35 -40.42 -15.53
N ARG A 473 4.52 -41.65 -15.03
CA ARG A 473 5.41 -42.64 -15.64
C ARG A 473 4.56 -43.73 -16.28
N ARG A 474 4.34 -43.66 -17.59
CA ARG A 474 3.37 -44.50 -18.28
C ARG A 474 3.92 -45.92 -18.47
N ARG A 475 3.05 -46.92 -18.30
CA ARG A 475 3.41 -48.34 -18.46
C ARG A 475 4.02 -48.63 -19.83
N GLN A 476 3.51 -48.01 -20.89
CA GLN A 476 4.03 -48.15 -22.25
C GLN A 476 5.37 -47.44 -22.51
N ASN A 477 5.83 -46.53 -21.62
CA ASN A 477 7.02 -45.71 -21.83
C ASN A 477 7.91 -45.56 -20.57
N PHE A 478 8.09 -46.63 -19.80
CA PHE A 478 8.84 -46.57 -18.54
C PHE A 478 10.29 -46.05 -18.67
N GLY A 479 10.92 -46.25 -19.83
CA GLY A 479 12.26 -45.77 -20.13
C GLY A 479 12.31 -44.31 -20.56
N GLY A 480 11.31 -43.84 -21.33
CA GLY A 480 11.24 -42.47 -21.84
C GLY A 480 10.69 -41.45 -20.84
N ASP A 481 9.83 -41.86 -19.89
CA ASP A 481 9.24 -40.95 -18.90
C ASP A 481 10.14 -40.74 -17.65
N ARG A 482 11.46 -40.89 -17.79
CA ARG A 482 12.39 -40.82 -16.65
C ARG A 482 12.45 -39.42 -16.03
N GLU A 483 12.42 -38.38 -16.84
CA GLU A 483 12.44 -36.99 -16.38
C GLU A 483 11.16 -36.64 -15.63
N ASN A 484 9.98 -37.01 -16.17
CA ASN A 484 8.69 -36.86 -15.48
C ASN A 484 8.69 -37.54 -14.10
N LYS A 485 9.28 -38.73 -13.99
CA LYS A 485 9.41 -39.43 -12.70
C LYS A 485 10.18 -38.60 -11.67
N TYR A 486 11.30 -37.99 -12.03
CA TYR A 486 12.09 -37.20 -11.08
C TYR A 486 11.46 -35.83 -10.80
N ALA A 487 10.83 -35.20 -11.79
CA ALA A 487 10.03 -33.99 -11.59
C ALA A 487 8.88 -34.25 -10.60
N ASN A 488 8.18 -35.38 -10.75
CA ASN A 488 7.15 -35.83 -9.82
C ASN A 488 7.71 -35.97 -8.40
N PHE A 489 8.83 -36.67 -8.22
CA PHE A 489 9.44 -36.85 -6.89
C PHE A 489 9.83 -35.52 -6.23
N ALA A 490 10.42 -34.59 -6.99
CA ALA A 490 10.80 -33.28 -6.48
C ALA A 490 9.57 -32.46 -6.04
N LEU A 491 8.48 -32.50 -6.82
CA LEU A 491 7.23 -31.84 -6.46
C LEU A 491 6.60 -32.47 -5.20
N VAL A 492 6.57 -33.80 -5.11
CA VAL A 492 6.04 -34.48 -3.90
C VAL A 492 6.87 -34.15 -2.66
N GLN A 493 8.20 -34.00 -2.77
CA GLN A 493 9.06 -33.58 -1.67
C GLN A 493 8.75 -32.15 -1.21
N GLN A 494 8.59 -31.20 -2.14
CA GLN A 494 8.22 -29.83 -1.79
C GLN A 494 6.81 -29.76 -1.17
N LEU A 495 5.86 -30.55 -1.68
CA LEU A 495 4.53 -30.68 -1.09
C LEU A 495 4.62 -31.23 0.34
N HIS A 496 5.47 -32.24 0.56
CA HIS A 496 5.68 -32.82 1.88
C HIS A 496 6.19 -31.77 2.87
N ASP A 497 7.23 -31.01 2.50
CA ASP A 497 7.82 -30.02 3.40
C ASP A 497 6.81 -28.94 3.78
N ARG A 498 6.05 -28.44 2.80
CA ARG A 498 4.97 -27.48 3.04
C ARG A 498 3.82 -28.06 3.88
N PHE A 499 3.47 -29.32 3.65
CA PHE A 499 2.43 -30.00 4.44
C PHE A 499 2.88 -30.18 5.90
N VAL A 500 4.14 -30.55 6.13
CA VAL A 500 4.72 -30.73 7.47
C VAL A 500 4.85 -29.39 8.19
N GLU A 501 5.26 -28.33 7.51
CA GLU A 501 5.28 -26.98 8.08
C GLU A 501 3.88 -26.57 8.57
N GLU A 502 2.87 -26.71 7.71
CA GLU A 502 1.49 -26.30 8.02
C GLU A 502 0.80 -27.23 9.03
N PHE A 503 0.97 -28.55 8.91
CA PHE A 503 0.17 -29.56 9.64
C PHE A 503 0.99 -30.46 10.58
N GLY A 504 2.30 -30.28 10.65
CA GLY A 504 3.21 -30.95 11.60
C GLY A 504 3.66 -32.36 11.19
N SER A 505 2.85 -33.09 10.43
CA SER A 505 3.17 -34.44 9.93
C SER A 505 2.23 -34.81 8.80
N ILE A 506 2.67 -35.70 7.90
CA ILE A 506 1.81 -36.26 6.85
C ILE A 506 0.91 -37.40 7.34
N THR A 507 0.98 -37.84 8.61
CA THR A 507 0.12 -38.92 9.13
C THR A 507 -1.20 -38.38 9.69
N CYS A 508 -2.31 -39.06 9.41
CA CYS A 508 -3.64 -38.59 9.79
C CYS A 508 -3.78 -38.44 11.32
N ALA A 509 -3.21 -39.35 12.10
CA ALA A 509 -3.20 -39.29 13.55
C ALA A 509 -2.49 -38.03 14.09
N CYS A 510 -1.33 -37.68 13.54
CA CYS A 510 -0.62 -36.48 13.97
C CYS A 510 -1.36 -35.20 13.56
N VAL A 511 -2.00 -35.21 12.39
CA VAL A 511 -2.90 -34.12 11.97
C VAL A 511 -4.06 -33.96 12.97
N HIS A 512 -4.69 -35.07 13.39
CA HIS A 512 -5.73 -35.03 14.41
C HIS A 512 -5.20 -34.47 15.73
N GLN A 513 -4.02 -34.92 16.17
CA GLN A 513 -3.37 -34.42 17.38
C GLN A 513 -3.13 -32.90 17.32
N LYS A 514 -2.66 -32.39 16.18
CA LYS A 514 -2.39 -30.95 15.99
C LYS A 514 -3.67 -30.12 15.93
N LYS A 515 -4.70 -30.58 15.21
CA LYS A 515 -5.94 -29.80 15.01
C LYS A 515 -6.94 -29.94 16.14
N TYR A 516 -7.04 -31.12 16.75
CA TYR A 516 -8.10 -31.48 17.68
C TYR A 516 -7.59 -31.86 19.08
N GLY A 517 -6.27 -31.86 19.30
CA GLY A 517 -5.66 -32.19 20.58
C GLY A 517 -5.66 -33.68 20.94
N ARG A 518 -6.23 -34.55 20.10
CA ARG A 518 -6.15 -36.01 20.23
C ARG A 518 -6.35 -36.72 18.90
N THR A 519 -5.89 -37.96 18.82
CA THR A 519 -6.24 -38.89 17.74
C THR A 519 -7.59 -39.56 18.02
N PHE A 520 -8.35 -39.86 16.95
CA PHE A 520 -9.64 -40.53 17.01
C PHE A 520 -9.54 -41.88 16.29
N ASN A 521 -10.16 -42.93 16.83
CA ASN A 521 -10.23 -44.21 16.15
C ASN A 521 -11.43 -44.24 15.19
N MET A 522 -11.19 -43.91 13.92
CA MET A 522 -12.24 -43.77 12.92
C MET A 522 -12.96 -45.08 12.54
N ARG A 523 -12.55 -46.23 13.12
CA ARG A 523 -13.25 -47.53 13.00
C ARG A 523 -14.41 -47.67 13.99
N SER A 524 -14.37 -46.99 15.14
CA SER A 524 -15.47 -46.99 16.12
C SER A 524 -16.49 -45.92 15.76
N LYS A 525 -17.78 -46.26 15.86
CA LYS A 525 -18.85 -45.28 15.63
C LYS A 525 -18.82 -44.17 16.67
N GLU A 526 -18.62 -44.52 17.93
CA GLU A 526 -18.57 -43.60 19.06
C GLU A 526 -17.43 -42.59 18.91
N GLU A 527 -16.26 -43.05 18.44
CA GLU A 527 -15.12 -42.17 18.17
C GLU A 527 -15.36 -41.26 16.96
N ARG A 528 -16.08 -41.73 15.92
CA ARG A 528 -16.51 -40.87 14.80
C ARG A 528 -17.52 -39.82 15.26
N ASP A 529 -18.48 -40.18 16.11
CA ASP A 529 -19.44 -39.22 16.64
C ASP A 529 -18.73 -38.15 17.49
N GLN A 530 -17.68 -38.52 18.24
CA GLN A 530 -16.85 -37.58 18.98
C GLN A 530 -15.98 -36.70 18.08
N PHE A 531 -15.48 -37.25 16.97
CA PHE A 531 -14.76 -36.49 15.95
C PHE A 531 -15.65 -35.42 15.33
N GLU A 532 -16.90 -35.76 14.99
CA GLU A 532 -17.86 -34.76 14.54
C GLU A 532 -18.19 -33.74 15.63
N ALA A 533 -18.40 -34.19 16.87
CA ALA A 533 -18.72 -33.31 17.99
C ALA A 533 -17.59 -32.33 18.34
N CYS A 534 -16.32 -32.66 18.05
CA CYS A 534 -15.19 -31.73 18.20
C CYS A 534 -15.02 -30.78 17.00
N GLY A 535 -15.96 -30.78 16.06
CA GLY A 535 -15.96 -29.88 14.91
C GLY A 535 -15.06 -30.34 13.77
N ALA A 536 -14.84 -31.66 13.59
CA ALA A 536 -13.97 -32.14 12.52
C ALA A 536 -14.42 -31.77 11.11
N HIS A 537 -15.71 -31.58 10.85
CA HIS A 537 -16.24 -31.03 9.60
C HIS A 537 -16.82 -29.62 9.75
N SER A 538 -16.39 -28.90 10.80
CA SER A 538 -16.60 -27.45 10.89
C SER A 538 -15.63 -26.69 9.99
N ASP A 539 -15.79 -25.36 9.92
CA ASP A 539 -14.98 -24.50 9.07
C ASP A 539 -13.49 -24.47 9.45
N THR A 540 -13.12 -24.94 10.65
CA THR A 540 -11.72 -25.04 11.12
C THR A 540 -11.19 -26.48 11.14
N GLY A 541 -11.99 -27.44 10.69
CA GLY A 541 -11.69 -28.87 10.73
C GLY A 541 -10.96 -29.38 9.47
N CYS A 542 -11.25 -30.63 9.08
CA CYS A 542 -10.76 -31.27 7.87
C CYS A 542 -11.07 -30.47 6.59
N PRO A 543 -12.22 -29.78 6.43
CA PRO A 543 -12.47 -28.92 5.27
C PRO A 543 -11.39 -27.87 5.02
N GLU A 544 -10.94 -27.18 6.08
CA GLU A 544 -9.86 -26.19 5.98
C GLU A 544 -8.55 -26.84 5.50
N LEU A 545 -8.21 -28.01 6.06
CA LEU A 545 -7.02 -28.75 5.67
C LEU A 545 -7.09 -29.18 4.20
N VAL A 546 -8.21 -29.76 3.76
CA VAL A 546 -8.41 -30.20 2.38
C VAL A 546 -8.32 -29.01 1.43
N GLY A 547 -8.97 -27.89 1.74
CA GLY A 547 -8.87 -26.66 0.97
C GLY A 547 -7.42 -26.18 0.85
N LYS A 548 -6.70 -26.06 1.97
CA LYS A 548 -5.28 -25.66 1.96
C LYS A 548 -4.42 -26.58 1.12
N VAL A 549 -4.59 -27.89 1.23
CA VAL A 549 -3.77 -28.86 0.48
C VAL A 549 -4.08 -28.80 -1.02
N ALA A 550 -5.34 -28.61 -1.41
CA ALA A 550 -5.71 -28.39 -2.81
C ALA A 550 -5.07 -27.10 -3.36
N GLN A 551 -5.11 -26.01 -2.59
CA GLN A 551 -4.44 -24.75 -2.92
C GLN A 551 -2.93 -24.91 -3.09
N PHE A 552 -2.27 -25.52 -2.10
CA PHE A 552 -0.82 -25.76 -2.12
C PHE A 552 -0.40 -26.54 -3.36
N THR A 553 -1.21 -27.53 -3.75
CA THR A 553 -0.98 -28.35 -4.95
C THR A 553 -0.96 -27.49 -6.21
N VAL A 554 -1.93 -26.60 -6.39
CA VAL A 554 -2.00 -25.69 -7.56
C VAL A 554 -0.81 -24.72 -7.57
N GLU A 555 -0.49 -24.11 -6.43
CA GLU A 555 0.62 -23.16 -6.32
C GLU A 555 1.98 -23.81 -6.60
N LEU A 556 2.19 -25.02 -6.07
CA LEU A 556 3.41 -25.79 -6.27
C LEU A 556 3.61 -26.19 -7.75
N LEU A 557 2.52 -26.54 -8.44
CA LEU A 557 2.57 -27.00 -9.82
C LEU A 557 2.80 -25.86 -10.83
N LYS A 558 2.55 -24.59 -10.43
CA LYS A 558 2.67 -23.42 -11.29
C LYS A 558 4.02 -23.34 -12.02
N PRO A 559 5.20 -23.35 -11.35
CA PRO A 559 6.47 -23.19 -12.04
C PRO A 559 6.73 -24.31 -13.06
N ALA A 560 6.44 -25.56 -12.68
CA ALA A 560 6.67 -26.72 -13.54
C ALA A 560 5.76 -26.70 -14.79
N LEU A 561 4.49 -26.34 -14.63
CA LEU A 561 3.53 -26.28 -15.74
C LEU A 561 3.77 -25.08 -16.67
N LEU A 562 4.29 -23.97 -16.16
CA LEU A 562 4.69 -22.84 -17.00
C LEU A 562 5.93 -23.17 -17.85
N SER A 563 6.91 -23.88 -17.29
CA SER A 563 8.10 -24.33 -18.05
C SER A 563 7.71 -25.26 -19.20
N LEU A 564 6.83 -26.24 -18.97
CA LEU A 564 6.36 -27.17 -20.01
C LEU A 564 5.60 -26.49 -21.15
N LYS A 565 4.90 -25.38 -20.89
CA LYS A 565 4.22 -24.60 -21.94
C LYS A 565 5.22 -23.86 -22.82
N LYS A 566 6.29 -23.32 -22.24
CA LYS A 566 7.35 -22.64 -23.00
C LYS A 566 8.06 -23.59 -23.96
N GLU A 567 8.37 -24.82 -23.53
CA GLU A 567 9.00 -25.85 -24.38
C GLU A 567 8.14 -26.34 -25.55
N LYS A 568 6.80 -26.21 -25.47
CA LYS A 568 5.88 -26.60 -26.55
C LYS A 568 5.59 -25.50 -27.57
N THR A 569 6.02 -24.27 -27.30
CA THR A 569 5.75 -23.07 -28.12
C THR A 569 7.01 -22.61 -28.89
N ILE A 570 8.15 -23.25 -28.64
CA ILE A 570 9.42 -23.15 -29.37
C ILE A 570 9.51 -24.37 -30.29
#